data_AF-A0A168GL58-F1
#
_entry.id   AF-A0A168GL58-F1
#
_cell.length_a   1.000
_cell.length_b   1.000
_cell.length_c   1.000
_cell.angle_alpha   90.00
_cell.angle_beta   90.00
_cell.angle_gamma   90.00
#
_symmetry.space_group_name_H-M   'P 1'
#
loop_
_entity.id
_entity.type
_entity.pdbx_description
1 polymer ?
#
loop_
_entity_poly.entity_id
_entity_poly.type
_entity_poly.pdbx_seq_one_letter_code
_entity_poly.pdbx_strand_id
1 'polypeptide(L)'
;MDPYQEHDCIQDMRKTRAWSETMDIISSQTMLNNDSAPSSSEAHLSISYTAPVVVPVAILSTLHLLDSLRIQYDRLISTIASRDDSFDESLETAFLDIMLLTEPSTSLTQKEDDGAAVSTTNDQQRLAHWLAAVGATVEALWKNNVDQAEKWLPALIQRVPRSMTCRASSVSQKALLNQLDELIKKAMIHVLVGAILLKGSDVEKQKQGLVELENAEVLRIAIRKLQSKIKSSKLDVEDGCDLESTVMALAEFVVSFIGLESWISAMKLEVSTEKEILIDEEVRESTLNLRRMVRLPSLQQTVSDNQSIVDRLSRLGRFIAHHPGDADSACDLSDEEDTDDEDNDCNSTLNGQDQDEELSNDKNQNTHSFMIKRSDKAQLILRGL
;
A
#
# COMPACT_ATOMS: atom_id res chain seq x y z
N MET A 1 11.23 -39.52 -15.86
CA MET A 1 9.80 -39.19 -15.83
C MET A 1 9.16 -40.20 -14.89
N ASP A 2 9.06 -39.84 -13.62
CA ASP A 2 8.59 -40.72 -12.55
C ASP A 2 7.06 -40.54 -12.41
N PRO A 3 6.23 -41.58 -12.58
CA PRO A 3 4.77 -41.45 -12.70
C PRO A 3 4.04 -41.23 -11.36
N TYR A 4 4.75 -40.94 -10.27
CA TYR A 4 4.18 -40.84 -8.92
C TYR A 4 4.07 -39.42 -8.35
N GLN A 5 4.44 -38.37 -9.11
CA GLN A 5 4.41 -36.98 -8.61
C GLN A 5 3.08 -36.23 -8.80
N GLU A 6 2.05 -36.82 -9.42
CA GLU A 6 0.84 -36.08 -9.83
C GLU A 6 -0.38 -36.19 -8.89
N HIS A 7 -0.30 -36.90 -7.75
CA HIS A 7 -1.48 -37.13 -6.89
C HIS A 7 -1.44 -36.48 -5.50
N ASP A 8 -0.30 -35.95 -5.06
CA ASP A 8 -0.20 -35.26 -3.76
C ASP A 8 -0.77 -33.83 -3.82
N CYS A 9 -0.64 -33.13 -4.96
CA CYS A 9 -1.05 -31.74 -5.12
C CYS A 9 -2.57 -31.51 -4.92
N ILE A 10 -3.42 -32.46 -5.35
CA ILE A 10 -4.89 -32.32 -5.23
C ILE A 10 -5.37 -32.61 -3.80
N GLN A 11 -4.72 -33.53 -3.08
CA GLN A 11 -5.08 -33.81 -1.68
C GLN A 11 -4.64 -32.67 -0.75
N ASP A 12 -3.51 -32.04 -1.05
CA ASP A 12 -3.01 -30.89 -0.30
C ASP A 12 -3.81 -29.61 -0.56
N MET A 13 -4.40 -29.46 -1.76
CA MET A 13 -5.32 -28.36 -2.06
C MET A 13 -6.45 -28.26 -1.02
N ARG A 14 -6.97 -29.39 -0.51
CA ARG A 14 -8.05 -29.41 0.50
C ARG A 14 -7.64 -28.86 1.87
N LYS A 15 -6.33 -28.79 2.14
CA LYS A 15 -5.75 -28.23 3.37
C LYS A 15 -5.44 -26.74 3.23
N THR A 16 -5.56 -26.17 2.03
CA THR A 16 -5.25 -24.75 1.79
C THR A 16 -6.35 -23.84 2.31
N ARG A 17 -5.95 -22.63 2.71
CA ARG A 17 -6.87 -21.56 3.11
C ARG A 17 -7.81 -21.15 1.97
N ALA A 18 -7.30 -21.13 0.73
CA ALA A 18 -8.11 -20.87 -0.46
C ALA A 18 -9.27 -21.86 -0.60
N TRP A 19 -9.04 -23.14 -0.31
CA TRP A 19 -10.09 -24.17 -0.35
C TRP A 19 -11.11 -24.01 0.78
N SER A 20 -10.68 -23.77 2.02
CA SER A 20 -11.61 -23.55 3.14
C SER A 20 -12.49 -22.32 2.91
N GLU A 21 -11.90 -21.20 2.49
CA GLU A 21 -12.66 -19.98 2.20
C GLU A 21 -13.59 -20.13 1.00
N THR A 22 -13.19 -20.90 -0.03
CA THR A 22 -14.08 -21.25 -1.13
C THR A 22 -15.32 -21.99 -0.63
N MET A 23 -15.14 -22.96 0.28
CA MET A 23 -16.27 -23.71 0.84
C MET A 23 -17.14 -22.85 1.75
N ASP A 24 -16.57 -21.89 2.49
CA ASP A 24 -17.33 -20.92 3.29
C ASP A 24 -18.16 -19.98 2.40
N ILE A 25 -17.59 -19.50 1.29
CA ILE A 25 -18.31 -18.65 0.32
C ILE A 25 -19.43 -19.45 -0.34
N ILE A 26 -19.17 -20.69 -0.76
CA ILE A 26 -20.19 -21.53 -1.37
C ILE A 26 -21.29 -21.87 -0.35
N SER A 27 -20.95 -22.27 0.88
CA SER A 27 -21.92 -22.63 1.92
C SER A 27 -22.79 -21.43 2.33
N SER A 28 -22.19 -20.26 2.56
CA SER A 28 -22.94 -19.03 2.88
C SER A 28 -23.88 -18.59 1.75
N GLN A 29 -23.53 -18.88 0.49
CA GLN A 29 -24.35 -18.55 -0.68
C GLN A 29 -25.33 -19.67 -1.08
N THR A 30 -25.18 -20.90 -0.55
CA THR A 30 -26.06 -22.06 -0.80
C THR A 30 -26.97 -22.42 0.37
N MET A 31 -26.73 -21.90 1.58
CA MET A 31 -27.67 -21.99 2.71
C MET A 31 -28.93 -21.14 2.45
N LEU A 32 -29.75 -21.65 1.53
CA LEU A 32 -31.18 -21.39 1.46
C LEU A 32 -31.87 -22.43 2.38
N ASN A 33 -32.68 -21.95 3.32
CA ASN A 33 -33.93 -22.59 3.79
C ASN A 33 -34.01 -23.62 4.94
N ASN A 34 -33.02 -23.84 5.81
CA ASN A 34 -33.25 -24.74 6.97
C ASN A 34 -32.97 -24.05 8.31
N ASP A 35 -33.85 -23.11 8.68
CA ASP A 35 -34.47 -23.03 10.01
C ASP A 35 -34.89 -21.58 10.34
N SER A 36 -36.15 -21.46 10.74
CA SER A 36 -36.86 -20.30 11.30
C SER A 36 -37.51 -19.28 10.33
N ALA A 37 -38.83 -19.16 10.54
CA ALA A 37 -39.87 -18.28 10.02
C ALA A 37 -39.52 -17.04 9.16
N PRO A 38 -40.40 -16.66 8.20
CA PRO A 38 -40.22 -15.48 7.36
C PRO A 38 -40.55 -14.22 8.17
N SER A 39 -39.55 -13.64 8.84
CA SER A 39 -39.63 -12.26 9.32
C SER A 39 -38.70 -11.36 8.51
N SER A 40 -39.33 -10.48 7.73
CA SER A 40 -38.79 -9.37 6.94
C SER A 40 -37.87 -9.68 5.76
N SER A 41 -38.16 -8.98 4.67
CA SER A 41 -37.54 -9.03 3.35
C SER A 41 -36.08 -8.58 3.33
N GLU A 42 -35.15 -9.43 3.77
CA GLU A 42 -33.74 -9.25 3.42
C GLU A 42 -33.45 -10.07 2.17
N ALA A 43 -33.18 -9.38 1.07
CA ALA A 43 -32.83 -10.01 -0.20
C ALA A 43 -31.45 -10.66 -0.06
N HIS A 44 -31.43 -11.97 0.22
CA HIS A 44 -30.21 -12.76 0.23
C HIS A 44 -29.69 -12.96 -1.22
N LEU A 45 -28.39 -12.75 -1.42
CA LEU A 45 -27.72 -12.90 -2.71
C LEU A 45 -27.26 -14.36 -2.88
N SER A 46 -27.93 -15.13 -3.74
CA SER A 46 -27.54 -16.51 -4.06
C SER A 46 -26.58 -16.57 -5.25
N ILE A 47 -25.72 -17.60 -5.29
CA ILE A 47 -24.97 -17.96 -6.51
C ILE A 47 -25.97 -18.28 -7.60
N SER A 48 -25.69 -17.81 -8.82
CA SER A 48 -26.51 -18.15 -9.98
C SER A 48 -26.54 -19.66 -10.17
N TYR A 49 -27.70 -20.27 -9.95
CA TYR A 49 -27.99 -21.69 -10.20
C TYR A 49 -27.74 -22.11 -11.67
N THR A 50 -27.52 -21.15 -12.58
CA THR A 50 -27.23 -21.38 -13.99
C THR A 50 -25.76 -21.69 -14.29
N ALA A 51 -24.84 -21.58 -13.31
CA ALA A 51 -23.41 -21.83 -13.50
C ALA A 51 -22.76 -22.61 -12.32
N PRO A 52 -23.27 -23.83 -12.00
CA PRO A 52 -22.93 -24.56 -10.78
C PRO A 52 -21.47 -25.06 -10.69
N VAL A 53 -20.75 -25.12 -11.81
CA VAL A 53 -19.33 -25.56 -11.85
C VAL A 53 -18.40 -24.37 -12.08
N VAL A 54 -18.79 -23.42 -12.93
CA VAL A 54 -17.93 -22.31 -13.35
C VAL A 54 -17.68 -21.33 -12.20
N VAL A 55 -18.70 -21.03 -11.39
CA VAL A 55 -18.56 -20.06 -10.29
C VAL A 55 -17.65 -20.58 -9.17
N PRO A 56 -17.81 -21.82 -8.65
CA PRO A 56 -16.88 -22.39 -7.68
C PRO A 56 -15.42 -22.46 -8.15
N VAL A 57 -15.20 -22.89 -9.41
CA VAL A 57 -13.85 -22.99 -9.98
C VAL A 57 -13.21 -21.61 -10.11
N ALA A 58 -13.98 -20.60 -10.52
CA ALA A 58 -13.52 -19.23 -10.60
C ALA A 58 -13.13 -18.67 -9.22
N ILE A 59 -14.00 -18.85 -8.21
CA ILE A 59 -13.74 -18.42 -6.83
C ILE A 59 -12.46 -19.07 -6.30
N LEU A 60 -12.33 -20.39 -6.47
CA LEU A 60 -11.15 -21.13 -6.02
C LEU A 60 -9.88 -20.66 -6.74
N SER A 61 -9.94 -20.46 -8.05
CA SER A 61 -8.80 -19.99 -8.84
C SER A 61 -8.34 -18.60 -8.39
N THR A 62 -9.28 -17.68 -8.15
CA THR A 62 -8.95 -16.33 -7.68
C THR A 62 -8.41 -16.35 -6.26
N LEU A 63 -8.96 -17.18 -5.37
CA LEU A 63 -8.43 -17.32 -4.01
C LEU A 63 -7.02 -17.95 -3.99
N HIS A 64 -6.71 -18.90 -4.86
CA HIS A 64 -5.34 -19.40 -5.01
C HIS A 64 -4.37 -18.33 -5.51
N LEU A 65 -4.81 -17.48 -6.45
CA LEU A 65 -4.01 -16.35 -6.90
C LEU A 65 -3.82 -15.33 -5.77
N LEU A 66 -4.83 -15.07 -4.95
CA LEU A 66 -4.71 -14.21 -3.77
C LEU A 66 -3.74 -14.79 -2.73
N ASP A 67 -3.75 -16.11 -2.51
CA ASP A 67 -2.80 -16.74 -1.59
C ASP A 67 -1.36 -16.65 -2.11
N SER A 68 -1.19 -16.80 -3.43
CA SER A 68 0.08 -16.56 -4.10
C SER A 68 0.52 -15.10 -3.94
N LEU A 69 -0.38 -14.15 -4.16
CA LEU A 69 -0.11 -12.72 -3.99
C LEU A 69 0.25 -12.36 -2.55
N ARG A 70 -0.39 -12.97 -1.54
CA ARG A 70 -0.01 -12.80 -0.13
C ARG A 70 1.47 -13.12 0.06
N ILE A 71 1.94 -14.25 -0.48
CA ILE A 71 3.34 -14.66 -0.39
C ILE A 71 4.24 -13.67 -1.15
N GLN A 72 3.83 -13.18 -2.33
CA GLN A 72 4.61 -12.20 -3.08
C GLN A 72 4.73 -10.86 -2.35
N TYR A 73 3.67 -10.39 -1.70
CA TYR A 73 3.72 -9.18 -0.88
C TYR A 73 4.55 -9.36 0.38
N ASP A 74 4.52 -10.53 1.01
CA ASP A 74 5.38 -10.89 2.14
C ASP A 74 6.86 -10.81 1.73
N ARG A 75 7.22 -11.42 0.59
CA ARG A 75 8.56 -11.31 0.00
C ARG A 75 8.95 -9.87 -0.31
N LEU A 76 8.05 -9.08 -0.91
CA LEU A 76 8.29 -7.67 -1.19
C LEU A 76 8.57 -6.87 0.08
N ILE A 77 7.83 -7.13 1.16
CA ILE A 77 8.07 -6.51 2.47
C ILE A 77 9.45 -6.91 3.00
N SER A 78 9.85 -8.17 2.88
CA SER A 78 11.20 -8.61 3.24
C SER A 78 12.29 -7.96 2.39
N THR A 79 12.07 -7.76 1.09
CA THR A 79 12.98 -7.01 0.21
C THR A 79 13.06 -5.52 0.58
N ILE A 80 11.96 -4.92 1.05
CA ILE A 80 11.98 -3.56 1.61
C ILE A 80 12.70 -3.53 2.96
N ALA A 81 12.62 -4.61 3.74
CA ALA A 81 13.23 -4.77 5.06
C ALA A 81 14.74 -5.03 5.02
N SER A 82 15.24 -5.68 3.97
CA SER A 82 16.65 -6.00 3.80
C SER A 82 17.49 -4.74 3.60
N ARG A 83 18.66 -4.72 4.24
CA ARG A 83 19.58 -3.58 4.28
C ARG A 83 20.58 -3.56 3.11
N ASP A 84 20.77 -4.71 2.45
CA ASP A 84 21.74 -4.85 1.37
C ASP A 84 21.10 -4.70 -0.01
N ASP A 85 21.71 -3.86 -0.84
CA ASP A 85 21.49 -3.79 -2.30
C ASP A 85 22.01 -5.07 -3.01
N SER A 86 22.60 -6.04 -2.29
CA SER A 86 22.87 -7.37 -2.82
C SER A 86 21.54 -8.09 -3.00
N PHE A 87 20.95 -7.89 -4.17
CA PHE A 87 19.74 -8.55 -4.62
C PHE A 87 19.90 -10.07 -4.42
N ASP A 88 19.28 -10.61 -3.38
CA ASP A 88 19.15 -12.06 -3.24
C ASP A 88 18.14 -12.51 -4.29
N GLU A 89 18.61 -13.20 -5.33
CA GLU A 89 17.79 -13.75 -6.41
C GLU A 89 16.67 -14.65 -5.85
N SER A 90 16.82 -15.18 -4.63
CA SER A 90 15.77 -15.97 -3.94
C SER A 90 14.58 -15.14 -3.42
N LEU A 91 14.70 -13.81 -3.33
CA LEU A 91 13.64 -12.88 -2.95
C LEU A 91 12.93 -12.25 -4.16
N GLU A 92 13.22 -12.72 -5.39
CA GLU A 92 12.53 -12.24 -6.58
C GLU A 92 11.02 -12.48 -6.47
N THR A 93 10.25 -11.42 -6.73
CA THR A 93 8.79 -11.47 -6.67
C THR A 93 8.21 -11.84 -8.03
N ALA A 94 7.14 -12.63 -8.03
CA ALA A 94 6.50 -13.14 -9.24
C ALA A 94 5.25 -12.33 -9.65
N PHE A 95 5.20 -11.03 -9.34
CA PHE A 95 4.03 -10.20 -9.67
C PHE A 95 3.76 -10.17 -11.18
N LEU A 96 4.83 -10.10 -11.99
CA LEU A 96 4.72 -10.11 -13.46
C LEU A 96 4.14 -11.41 -14.00
N ASP A 97 4.58 -12.54 -13.46
CA ASP A 97 4.06 -13.86 -13.87
C ASP A 97 2.56 -13.96 -13.56
N ILE A 98 2.15 -13.51 -12.37
CA ILE A 98 0.73 -13.45 -11.99
C ILE A 98 -0.04 -12.52 -12.93
N MET A 99 0.50 -11.35 -13.26
CA MET A 99 -0.15 -10.42 -14.20
C MET A 99 -0.35 -11.03 -15.58
N LEU A 100 0.65 -11.77 -16.11
CA LEU A 100 0.57 -12.47 -17.40
C LEU A 100 -0.47 -13.59 -17.37
N LEU A 101 -0.56 -14.34 -16.26
CA LEU A 101 -1.56 -15.39 -16.07
C LEU A 101 -2.99 -14.84 -16.02
N THR A 102 -3.15 -13.61 -15.53
CA THR A 102 -4.47 -12.98 -15.33
C THR A 102 -4.72 -11.84 -16.31
N GLU A 103 -3.92 -11.71 -17.38
CA GLU A 103 -4.04 -10.60 -18.32
C GLU A 103 -5.40 -10.66 -19.02
N PRO A 104 -6.24 -9.63 -18.89
CA PRO A 104 -7.53 -9.62 -19.58
C PRO A 104 -7.24 -9.57 -21.07
N SER A 105 -7.62 -10.62 -21.81
CA SER A 105 -7.43 -10.74 -23.25
C SER A 105 -8.12 -9.61 -24.00
N THR A 106 -7.47 -8.45 -24.07
CA THR A 106 -7.92 -7.29 -24.81
C THR A 106 -7.28 -7.35 -26.20
N SER A 107 -8.04 -7.94 -27.13
CA SER A 107 -8.07 -7.56 -28.55
C SER A 107 -6.75 -7.40 -29.29
N LEU A 108 -6.12 -8.51 -29.70
CA LEU A 108 -5.31 -8.55 -30.92
C LEU A 108 -5.39 -9.87 -31.71
N THR A 109 -6.07 -10.89 -31.19
CA THR A 109 -6.28 -12.20 -31.85
C THR A 109 -7.71 -12.70 -31.75
N GLN A 110 -8.70 -11.84 -32.01
CA GLN A 110 -10.05 -12.30 -32.36
C GLN A 110 -10.31 -12.06 -33.85
N LYS A 111 -9.74 -12.94 -34.67
CA LYS A 111 -10.41 -13.39 -35.87
C LYS A 111 -10.80 -14.84 -35.65
N GLU A 112 -12.11 -15.04 -35.69
CA GLU A 112 -12.84 -16.27 -35.99
C GLU A 112 -12.99 -17.31 -34.85
N ASP A 113 -14.25 -17.50 -34.46
CA ASP A 113 -14.90 -18.71 -33.93
C ASP A 113 -14.16 -19.51 -32.85
N ASP A 114 -14.44 -19.21 -31.57
CA ASP A 114 -15.17 -20.16 -30.70
C ASP A 114 -15.41 -19.60 -29.28
N GLY A 115 -16.61 -19.84 -28.75
CA GLY A 115 -16.86 -20.01 -27.31
C GLY A 115 -16.94 -18.76 -26.40
N ALA A 116 -18.17 -18.35 -26.10
CA ALA A 116 -18.54 -17.34 -25.07
C ALA A 116 -18.12 -17.65 -23.61
N ALA A 117 -17.26 -18.65 -23.38
CA ALA A 117 -16.79 -19.06 -22.06
C ALA A 117 -15.48 -18.35 -21.62
N VAL A 118 -14.61 -17.97 -22.56
CA VAL A 118 -13.27 -17.40 -22.25
C VAL A 118 -13.35 -15.95 -21.78
N SER A 119 -14.40 -15.20 -22.15
CA SER A 119 -14.53 -13.79 -21.76
C SER A 119 -14.99 -13.58 -20.30
N THR A 120 -15.70 -14.56 -19.71
CA THR A 120 -16.26 -14.43 -18.36
C THR A 120 -15.26 -14.81 -17.25
N THR A 121 -14.32 -15.71 -17.53
CA THR A 121 -13.26 -16.11 -16.59
C THR A 121 -12.24 -14.99 -16.34
N ASN A 122 -11.93 -14.20 -17.38
CA ASN A 122 -10.99 -13.09 -17.25
C ASN A 122 -11.52 -11.95 -16.38
N ASP A 123 -12.83 -11.67 -16.41
CA ASP A 123 -13.42 -10.67 -15.51
C ASP A 123 -13.37 -11.10 -14.03
N GLN A 124 -13.34 -12.41 -13.75
CA GLN A 124 -13.32 -12.98 -12.40
C GLN A 124 -11.95 -12.94 -11.72
N GLN A 125 -10.86 -12.89 -12.49
CA GLN A 125 -9.48 -12.82 -11.98
C GLN A 125 -8.93 -11.38 -11.94
N ARG A 126 -9.76 -10.39 -12.29
CA ARG A 126 -9.35 -8.97 -12.34
C ARG A 126 -8.83 -8.42 -11.02
N LEU A 127 -9.36 -8.90 -9.89
CA LEU A 127 -8.87 -8.49 -8.58
C LEU A 127 -7.42 -8.92 -8.36
N ALA A 128 -7.10 -10.17 -8.70
CA ALA A 128 -5.75 -10.69 -8.63
C ALA A 128 -4.82 -9.94 -9.61
N HIS A 129 -5.26 -9.70 -10.84
CA HIS A 129 -4.48 -8.90 -11.81
C HIS A 129 -4.17 -7.50 -11.29
N TRP A 130 -5.17 -6.80 -10.76
CA TRP A 130 -5.02 -5.44 -10.24
C TRP A 130 -4.08 -5.40 -9.04
N LEU A 131 -4.21 -6.36 -8.11
CA LEU A 131 -3.31 -6.49 -6.97
C LEU A 131 -1.89 -6.87 -7.39
N ALA A 132 -1.72 -7.68 -8.43
CA ALA A 132 -0.41 -7.99 -8.99
C ALA A 132 0.23 -6.73 -9.61
N ALA A 133 -0.55 -5.94 -10.34
CA ALA A 133 -0.11 -4.66 -10.89
C ALA A 133 0.32 -3.68 -9.80
N VAL A 134 -0.43 -3.58 -8.68
CA VAL A 134 -0.01 -2.76 -7.53
C VAL A 134 1.34 -3.22 -7.00
N GLY A 135 1.53 -4.52 -6.78
CA GLY A 135 2.78 -5.09 -6.29
C GLY A 135 3.96 -4.81 -7.23
N ALA A 136 3.77 -5.03 -8.53
CA ALA A 136 4.77 -4.76 -9.57
C ALA A 136 5.14 -3.26 -9.65
N THR A 137 4.16 -2.36 -9.55
CA THR A 137 4.41 -0.91 -9.53
C THR A 137 5.20 -0.50 -8.29
N VAL A 138 4.83 -1.01 -7.11
CA VAL A 138 5.55 -0.73 -5.85
C VAL A 138 6.97 -1.24 -5.90
N GLU A 139 7.18 -2.47 -6.37
CA GLU A 139 8.51 -3.06 -6.53
C GLU A 139 9.38 -2.23 -7.48
N ALA A 140 8.83 -1.84 -8.64
CA ALA A 140 9.53 -0.98 -9.60
C ALA A 140 9.90 0.37 -8.98
N LEU A 141 8.99 0.99 -8.23
CA LEU A 141 9.24 2.25 -7.52
C LEU A 141 10.32 2.12 -6.44
N TRP A 142 10.32 1.02 -5.69
CA TRP A 142 11.34 0.73 -4.67
C TRP A 142 12.74 0.65 -5.29
N LYS A 143 12.84 -0.10 -6.41
CA LYS A 143 14.07 -0.26 -7.22
C LYS A 143 14.44 0.99 -8.04
N ASN A 144 13.69 2.08 -7.92
CA ASN A 144 13.86 3.30 -8.71
C ASN A 144 13.73 3.11 -10.24
N ASN A 145 13.01 2.07 -10.69
CA ASN A 145 12.69 1.84 -12.10
C ASN A 145 11.35 2.50 -12.47
N VAL A 146 11.39 3.81 -12.69
CA VAL A 146 10.18 4.62 -12.95
C VAL A 146 9.50 4.24 -14.27
N ASP A 147 10.26 3.90 -15.30
CA ASP A 147 9.72 3.52 -16.62
C ASP A 147 8.85 2.26 -16.52
N GLN A 148 9.29 1.27 -15.74
CA GLN A 148 8.51 0.06 -15.48
C GLN A 148 7.27 0.36 -14.66
N ALA A 149 7.35 1.25 -13.66
CA ALA A 149 6.20 1.66 -12.86
C ALA A 149 5.13 2.37 -13.72
N GLU A 150 5.55 3.28 -14.61
CA GLU A 150 4.67 4.00 -15.53
C GLU A 150 3.96 3.07 -16.52
N LYS A 151 4.63 2.01 -16.99
CA LYS A 151 4.04 0.98 -17.87
C LYS A 151 2.82 0.30 -17.26
N TRP A 152 2.76 0.16 -15.93
CA TRP A 152 1.67 -0.54 -15.24
C TRP A 152 0.50 0.36 -14.84
N LEU A 153 0.66 1.68 -14.88
CA LEU A 153 -0.40 2.64 -14.54
C LEU A 153 -1.73 2.41 -15.30
N PRO A 154 -1.74 2.11 -16.62
CA PRO A 154 -2.98 1.85 -17.34
C PRO A 154 -3.80 0.70 -16.73
N ALA A 155 -3.14 -0.36 -16.25
CA ALA A 155 -3.79 -1.51 -15.62
C ALA A 155 -4.46 -1.13 -14.28
N LEU A 156 -3.90 -0.15 -13.57
CA LEU A 156 -4.42 0.34 -12.29
C LEU A 156 -5.62 1.29 -12.47
N ILE A 157 -5.56 2.16 -13.47
CA ILE A 157 -6.50 3.28 -13.62
C ILE A 157 -7.78 2.87 -14.37
N GLN A 158 -7.69 2.01 -15.39
CA GLN A 158 -8.81 1.80 -16.32
C GLN A 158 -10.05 1.18 -15.68
N ARG A 159 -9.90 0.30 -14.67
CA ARG A 159 -11.07 -0.39 -14.10
C ARG A 159 -10.83 -1.08 -12.75
N VAL A 160 -10.87 -0.29 -11.67
CA VAL A 160 -10.75 -0.77 -10.28
C VAL A 160 -11.75 -1.92 -9.99
N PRO A 161 -11.27 -3.13 -9.66
CA PRO A 161 -12.13 -4.28 -9.40
C PRO A 161 -12.83 -4.14 -8.03
N ARG A 162 -14.05 -4.67 -7.93
CA ARG A 162 -14.80 -4.72 -6.66
C ARG A 162 -14.36 -5.94 -5.83
N SER A 163 -14.54 -5.84 -4.51
CA SER A 163 -14.38 -6.96 -3.59
C SER A 163 -15.23 -8.18 -3.97
N MET A 164 -14.64 -9.37 -3.86
CA MET A 164 -15.31 -10.65 -4.11
C MET A 164 -15.89 -11.25 -2.83
N THR A 165 -15.20 -11.13 -1.70
CA THR A 165 -15.52 -11.82 -0.45
C THR A 165 -16.37 -11.03 0.53
N CYS A 166 -16.93 -9.89 0.12
CA CYS A 166 -17.71 -8.98 0.98
C CYS A 166 -18.79 -9.69 1.83
N ARG A 167 -18.46 -9.94 3.10
CA ARG A 167 -19.34 -10.50 4.14
C ARG A 167 -20.22 -9.38 4.70
N ALA A 168 -21.37 -9.16 4.09
CA ALA A 168 -22.36 -8.19 4.54
C ALA A 168 -23.67 -8.89 4.90
N SER A 169 -24.27 -8.53 6.04
CA SER A 169 -25.59 -9.05 6.43
C SER A 169 -26.73 -8.38 5.68
N SER A 170 -26.53 -7.16 5.18
CA SER A 170 -27.55 -6.40 4.45
C SER A 170 -27.02 -5.76 3.16
N VAL A 171 -27.94 -5.46 2.23
CA VAL A 171 -27.62 -4.78 0.95
C VAL A 171 -27.00 -3.39 1.18
N SER A 172 -27.50 -2.64 2.17
CA SER A 172 -26.99 -1.31 2.54
C SER A 172 -25.57 -1.41 3.10
N GLN A 173 -25.29 -2.42 3.94
CA GLN A 173 -23.94 -2.67 4.45
C GLN A 173 -22.99 -3.10 3.33
N LYS A 174 -23.43 -3.96 2.41
CA LYS A 174 -22.63 -4.35 1.23
C LYS A 174 -22.26 -3.13 0.39
N ALA A 175 -23.18 -2.20 0.19
CA ALA A 175 -22.92 -0.96 -0.53
C ALA A 175 -21.87 -0.10 0.18
N LEU A 176 -21.94 0.03 1.51
CA LEU A 176 -20.96 0.78 2.30
C LEU A 176 -19.56 0.14 2.27
N LEU A 177 -19.47 -1.19 2.38
CA LEU A 177 -18.20 -1.92 2.30
C LEU A 177 -17.57 -1.83 0.91
N ASN A 178 -18.37 -1.93 -0.15
CA ASN A 178 -17.90 -1.74 -1.52
C ASN A 178 -17.43 -0.29 -1.77
N GLN A 179 -18.11 0.70 -1.18
CA GLN A 179 -17.68 2.09 -1.25
C GLN A 179 -16.34 2.28 -0.52
N LEU A 180 -16.16 1.64 0.64
CA LEU A 180 -14.90 1.67 1.37
C LEU A 180 -13.76 1.06 0.55
N ASP A 181 -13.98 -0.13 -0.01
CA ASP A 181 -13.04 -0.83 -0.89
C ASP A 181 -12.62 0.04 -2.10
N GLU A 182 -13.60 0.65 -2.77
CA GLU A 182 -13.33 1.54 -3.91
C GLU A 182 -12.50 2.77 -3.52
N LEU A 183 -12.80 3.38 -2.36
CA LEU A 183 -12.04 4.53 -1.87
C LEU A 183 -10.59 4.16 -1.51
N ILE A 184 -10.37 3.00 -0.87
CA ILE A 184 -9.03 2.52 -0.54
C ILE A 184 -8.21 2.32 -1.82
N LYS A 185 -8.77 1.60 -2.80
CA LYS A 185 -8.10 1.35 -4.09
C LYS A 185 -7.81 2.64 -4.85
N LYS A 186 -8.73 3.62 -4.85
CA LYS A 186 -8.48 4.96 -5.42
C LYS A 186 -7.36 5.70 -4.70
N ALA A 187 -7.34 5.68 -3.37
CA ALA A 187 -6.27 6.31 -2.60
C ALA A 187 -4.91 5.68 -2.95
N MET A 188 -4.84 4.36 -3.08
CA MET A 188 -3.62 3.67 -3.52
C MET A 188 -3.16 4.14 -4.91
N ILE A 189 -4.08 4.29 -5.87
CA ILE A 189 -3.77 4.78 -7.22
C ILE A 189 -3.18 6.19 -7.14
N HIS A 190 -3.81 7.11 -6.41
CA HIS A 190 -3.32 8.47 -6.26
C HIS A 190 -1.91 8.52 -5.62
N VAL A 191 -1.64 7.68 -4.61
CA VAL A 191 -0.30 7.55 -4.03
C VAL A 191 0.71 7.07 -5.07
N LEU A 192 0.39 6.02 -5.84
CA LEU A 192 1.32 5.45 -6.82
C LEU A 192 1.58 6.39 -8.00
N VAL A 193 0.56 7.06 -8.51
CA VAL A 193 0.70 8.09 -9.55
C VAL A 193 1.55 9.25 -9.02
N GLY A 194 1.27 9.72 -7.81
CA GLY A 194 2.04 10.77 -7.14
C GLY A 194 3.52 10.40 -7.00
N ALA A 195 3.80 9.17 -6.55
CA ALA A 195 5.14 8.63 -6.41
C ALA A 195 5.92 8.59 -7.73
N ILE A 196 5.29 8.10 -8.80
CA ILE A 196 5.90 8.03 -10.14
C ILE A 196 6.26 9.44 -10.63
N LEU A 197 5.33 10.39 -10.50
CA LEU A 197 5.52 11.76 -10.96
C LEU A 197 6.60 12.51 -10.15
N LEU A 198 6.69 12.26 -8.84
CA LEU A 198 7.70 12.86 -7.97
C LEU A 198 9.11 12.32 -8.20
N LYS A 199 9.26 11.07 -8.64
CA LYS A 199 10.56 10.49 -9.00
C LYS A 199 11.08 10.96 -10.37
N GLY A 200 10.25 11.62 -11.17
CA GLY A 200 10.68 12.28 -12.41
C GLY A 200 11.57 13.50 -12.16
N SER A 201 12.32 13.93 -13.18
CA SER A 201 13.16 15.14 -13.13
C SER A 201 12.44 16.43 -13.54
N ASP A 202 11.20 16.30 -14.02
CA ASP A 202 10.40 17.42 -14.53
C ASP A 202 9.64 18.09 -13.37
N VAL A 203 9.94 19.36 -13.11
CA VAL A 203 9.38 20.15 -12.00
C VAL A 203 7.86 20.25 -12.08
N GLU A 204 7.28 20.36 -13.28
CA GLU A 204 5.82 20.46 -13.42
C GLU A 204 5.14 19.11 -13.15
N LYS A 205 5.76 18.01 -13.56
CA LYS A 205 5.32 16.66 -13.17
C LYS A 205 5.45 16.45 -11.67
N GLN A 206 6.53 16.90 -11.04
CA GLN A 206 6.71 16.80 -9.59
C GLN A 206 5.62 17.56 -8.82
N LYS A 207 5.27 18.78 -9.25
CA LYS A 207 4.14 19.53 -8.67
C LYS A 207 2.82 18.79 -8.86
N GLN A 208 2.57 18.21 -10.04
CA GLN A 208 1.40 17.36 -10.25
C GLN A 208 1.42 16.14 -9.33
N GLY A 209 2.58 15.52 -9.12
CA GLY A 209 2.74 14.40 -8.19
C GLY A 209 2.36 14.77 -6.75
N LEU A 210 2.73 15.97 -6.29
CA LEU A 210 2.31 16.50 -5.00
C LEU A 210 0.78 16.65 -4.92
N VAL A 211 0.13 17.15 -5.97
CA VAL A 211 -1.34 17.25 -6.03
C VAL A 211 -2.01 15.87 -5.94
N GLU A 212 -1.43 14.85 -6.57
CA GLU A 212 -1.96 13.48 -6.45
C GLU A 212 -1.80 12.90 -5.04
N LEU A 213 -0.69 13.21 -4.34
CA LEU A 213 -0.57 12.85 -2.93
C LEU A 213 -1.59 13.57 -2.04
N GLU A 214 -1.84 14.86 -2.28
CA GLU A 214 -2.89 15.62 -1.57
C GLU A 214 -4.29 15.00 -1.81
N ASN A 215 -4.59 14.58 -3.05
CA ASN A 215 -5.84 13.88 -3.37
C ASN A 215 -5.98 12.56 -2.61
N ALA A 216 -4.89 11.82 -2.43
CA ALA A 216 -4.90 10.59 -1.64
C ALA A 216 -5.27 10.86 -0.17
N GLU A 217 -4.79 11.97 0.42
CA GLU A 217 -5.12 12.33 1.81
C GLU A 217 -6.58 12.75 1.98
N VAL A 218 -7.14 13.47 1.01
CA VAL A 218 -8.58 13.78 0.98
C VAL A 218 -9.40 12.48 1.01
N LEU A 219 -8.99 11.47 0.25
CA LEU A 219 -9.63 10.15 0.26
C LEU A 219 -9.42 9.42 1.59
N ARG A 220 -8.22 9.47 2.19
CA ARG A 220 -7.94 8.88 3.51
C ARG A 220 -8.81 9.47 4.61
N ILE A 221 -9.10 10.77 4.59
CA ILE A 221 -10.06 11.40 5.50
C ILE A 221 -11.47 10.81 5.30
N ALA A 222 -11.91 10.65 4.06
CA ALA A 222 -13.21 10.05 3.74
C ALA A 222 -13.30 8.58 4.19
N ILE A 223 -12.23 7.80 3.97
CA ILE A 223 -12.08 6.40 4.42
C ILE A 223 -12.25 6.31 5.93
N ARG A 224 -11.52 7.11 6.71
CA ARG A 224 -11.62 7.14 8.19
C ARG A 224 -13.05 7.45 8.67
N LYS A 225 -13.73 8.41 8.03
CA LYS A 225 -15.13 8.76 8.31
C LYS A 225 -16.11 7.64 7.97
N LEU A 226 -15.83 6.84 6.94
CA LEU A 226 -16.68 5.72 6.55
C LEU A 226 -16.46 4.50 7.47
N GLN A 227 -15.21 4.21 7.81
CA GLN A 227 -14.85 3.14 8.74
C GLN A 227 -15.45 3.36 10.14
N SER A 228 -15.48 4.60 10.64
CA SER A 228 -16.10 4.89 11.95
C SER A 228 -17.61 4.62 11.96
N LYS A 229 -18.30 4.90 10.85
CA LYS A 229 -19.73 4.56 10.67
C LYS A 229 -19.93 3.05 10.68
N ILE A 230 -19.07 2.29 9.98
CA ILE A 230 -19.16 0.82 9.92
C ILE A 230 -18.91 0.19 11.31
N LYS A 231 -17.88 0.64 12.05
CA LYS A 231 -17.55 0.11 13.39
C LYS A 231 -18.64 0.38 14.44
N SER A 232 -19.44 1.43 14.28
CA SER A 232 -20.55 1.74 15.19
C SER A 232 -21.73 0.76 15.08
N SER A 233 -21.81 0.04 13.95
CA SER A 233 -22.74 -1.06 13.72
C SER A 233 -22.14 -2.33 14.33
N LYS A 234 -22.49 -2.63 15.59
CA LYS A 234 -22.06 -3.84 16.31
C LYS A 234 -22.24 -5.09 15.43
N LEU A 235 -21.16 -5.79 15.14
CA LEU A 235 -21.18 -7.13 14.56
C LEU A 235 -20.09 -7.95 15.24
N ASP A 236 -20.52 -9.08 15.81
CA ASP A 236 -19.66 -10.22 16.13
C ASP A 236 -19.10 -10.73 14.80
N VAL A 237 -17.96 -10.17 14.38
CA VAL A 237 -17.16 -10.75 13.32
C VAL A 237 -16.31 -11.81 13.99
N GLU A 238 -16.73 -13.07 13.87
CA GLU A 238 -15.87 -14.20 14.22
C GLU A 238 -14.48 -14.02 13.58
N ASP A 239 -13.49 -14.35 14.40
CA ASP A 239 -12.11 -13.88 14.43
C ASP A 239 -11.22 -14.42 13.29
N GLY A 240 -11.62 -14.17 12.04
CA GLY A 240 -10.88 -14.55 10.85
C GLY A 240 -10.84 -13.41 9.83
N CYS A 241 -9.66 -12.83 9.62
CA CYS A 241 -9.41 -12.00 8.43
C CYS A 241 -9.53 -12.93 7.22
N ASP A 242 -10.30 -12.58 6.20
CA ASP A 242 -10.33 -13.36 4.94
C ASP A 242 -9.08 -13.09 4.10
N LEU A 243 -8.83 -13.94 3.12
CA LEU A 243 -7.62 -13.87 2.31
C LEU A 243 -7.57 -12.56 1.51
N GLU A 244 -8.71 -12.12 0.97
CA GLU A 244 -8.82 -10.86 0.25
C GLU A 244 -8.42 -9.67 1.13
N SER A 245 -8.96 -9.54 2.35
CA SER A 245 -8.59 -8.45 3.26
C SER A 245 -7.13 -8.54 3.70
N THR A 246 -6.59 -9.75 3.82
CA THR A 246 -5.17 -9.95 4.13
C THR A 246 -4.28 -9.39 3.02
N VAL A 247 -4.55 -9.75 1.76
CA VAL A 247 -3.77 -9.26 0.61
C VAL A 247 -3.98 -7.77 0.39
N MET A 248 -5.20 -7.27 0.53
CA MET A 248 -5.49 -5.83 0.46
C MET A 248 -4.73 -5.05 1.53
N ALA A 249 -4.66 -5.55 2.77
CA ALA A 249 -3.90 -4.89 3.85
C ALA A 249 -2.39 -4.88 3.56
N LEU A 250 -1.84 -5.96 3.01
CA LEU A 250 -0.44 -6.04 2.58
C LEU A 250 -0.15 -5.04 1.45
N ALA A 251 -1.03 -4.98 0.44
CA ALA A 251 -0.94 -4.02 -0.65
C ALA A 251 -1.02 -2.58 -0.16
N GLU A 252 -1.98 -2.27 0.72
CA GLU A 252 -2.12 -0.94 1.35
C GLU A 252 -0.86 -0.57 2.16
N PHE A 253 -0.27 -1.53 2.87
CA PHE A 253 0.95 -1.32 3.65
C PHE A 253 2.13 -0.92 2.76
N VAL A 254 2.43 -1.71 1.72
CA VAL A 254 3.57 -1.40 0.84
C VAL A 254 3.35 -0.11 0.04
N VAL A 255 2.10 0.17 -0.37
CA VAL A 255 1.76 1.46 -1.01
C VAL A 255 1.92 2.63 -0.04
N SER A 256 1.52 2.47 1.22
CA SER A 256 1.71 3.50 2.25
C SER A 256 3.20 3.74 2.54
N PHE A 257 4.03 2.71 2.45
CA PHE A 257 5.48 2.82 2.59
C PHE A 257 6.10 3.66 1.45
N ILE A 258 5.72 3.37 0.20
CA ILE A 258 6.09 4.21 -0.96
C ILE A 258 5.51 5.62 -0.84
N GLY A 259 4.29 5.78 -0.31
CA GLY A 259 3.68 7.08 -0.06
C GLY A 259 4.49 7.92 0.92
N LEU A 260 5.00 7.32 2.01
CA LEU A 260 5.91 7.97 2.94
C LEU A 260 7.22 8.39 2.26
N GLU A 261 7.84 7.50 1.46
CA GLU A 261 9.03 7.85 0.67
C GLU A 261 8.76 9.04 -0.27
N SER A 262 7.57 9.08 -0.86
CA SER A 262 7.15 10.13 -1.79
C SER A 262 6.92 11.46 -1.08
N TRP A 263 6.29 11.46 0.10
CA TRP A 263 6.16 12.65 0.94
C TRP A 263 7.52 13.20 1.38
N ILE A 264 8.46 12.32 1.77
CA ILE A 264 9.83 12.73 2.09
C ILE A 264 10.51 13.33 0.85
N SER A 265 10.30 12.75 -0.33
CA SER A 265 10.85 13.28 -1.58
C SER A 265 10.26 14.66 -1.93
N ALA A 266 8.98 14.88 -1.64
CA ALA A 266 8.31 16.16 -1.85
C ALA A 266 8.89 17.30 -0.99
N MET A 267 9.57 16.99 0.13
CA MET A 267 10.29 18.00 0.93
C MET A 267 11.40 18.72 0.15
N LYS A 268 11.88 18.15 -0.96
CA LYS A 268 12.91 18.76 -1.83
C LYS A 268 12.32 19.76 -2.83
N LEU A 269 11.00 19.92 -2.87
CA LEU A 269 10.35 20.81 -3.83
C LEU A 269 10.32 22.24 -3.30
N GLU A 270 10.52 23.19 -4.21
CA GLU A 270 10.28 24.61 -3.94
C GLU A 270 8.77 24.87 -3.92
N VAL A 271 8.19 24.92 -2.72
CA VAL A 271 6.75 25.13 -2.48
C VAL A 271 6.51 26.31 -1.53
N SER A 272 5.25 26.74 -1.39
CA SER A 272 4.89 27.75 -0.38
C SER A 272 5.10 27.21 1.04
N THR A 273 5.32 28.10 2.00
CA THR A 273 5.47 27.73 3.43
C THR A 273 4.29 26.91 3.96
N GLU A 274 3.07 27.21 3.50
CA GLU A 274 1.86 26.45 3.85
C GLU A 274 1.94 24.99 3.38
N LYS A 275 2.47 24.76 2.17
CA LYS A 275 2.68 23.42 1.62
C LYS A 275 3.83 22.70 2.30
N GLU A 276 4.87 23.43 2.71
CA GLU A 276 5.98 22.86 3.47
C GLU A 276 5.51 22.30 4.82
N ILE A 277 4.68 23.05 5.56
CA ILE A 277 4.08 22.61 6.82
C ILE A 277 3.19 21.37 6.59
N LEU A 278 2.41 21.36 5.52
CA LEU A 278 1.57 20.21 5.16
C LEU A 278 2.42 18.96 4.88
N ILE A 279 3.49 19.09 4.10
CA ILE A 279 4.38 17.96 3.80
C ILE A 279 4.99 17.40 5.09
N ASP A 280 5.46 18.26 6.00
CA ASP A 280 6.05 17.83 7.27
C ASP A 280 5.06 17.05 8.14
N GLU A 281 3.83 17.56 8.24
CA GLU A 281 2.73 16.91 8.95
C GLU A 281 2.36 15.56 8.32
N GLU A 282 2.32 15.47 6.98
CA GLU A 282 2.01 14.24 6.27
C GLU A 282 3.12 13.18 6.39
N VAL A 283 4.40 13.58 6.44
CA VAL A 283 5.50 12.67 6.76
C VAL A 283 5.33 12.11 8.18
N ARG A 284 4.97 12.97 9.15
CA ARG A 284 4.75 12.58 10.55
C ARG A 284 3.55 11.62 10.69
N GLU A 285 2.40 11.96 10.10
CA GLU A 285 1.19 11.15 10.15
C GLU A 285 1.34 9.84 9.37
N SER A 286 1.97 9.85 8.18
CA SER A 286 2.23 8.63 7.40
C SER A 286 3.17 7.67 8.15
N THR A 287 4.21 8.20 8.81
CA THR A 287 5.10 7.39 9.66
C THR A 287 4.32 6.75 10.82
N LEU A 288 3.46 7.52 11.49
CA LEU A 288 2.64 7.02 12.59
C LEU A 288 1.61 5.98 12.11
N ASN A 289 1.00 6.20 10.95
CA ASN A 289 0.04 5.29 10.35
C ASN A 289 0.69 3.93 10.03
N LEU A 290 1.86 3.93 9.37
CA LEU A 290 2.60 2.70 9.09
C LEU A 290 2.93 1.92 10.37
N ARG A 291 3.36 2.61 11.43
CA ARG A 291 3.60 1.97 12.75
C ARG A 291 2.34 1.36 13.37
N ARG A 292 1.17 1.94 13.12
CA ARG A 292 -0.12 1.37 13.55
C ARG A 292 -0.51 0.17 12.69
N MET A 293 -0.28 0.23 11.38
CA MET A 293 -0.57 -0.86 10.44
C MET A 293 0.20 -2.13 10.78
N VAL A 294 1.48 -2.03 11.19
CA VAL A 294 2.29 -3.19 11.64
C VAL A 294 1.59 -4.03 12.73
N ARG A 295 0.74 -3.40 13.55
CA ARG A 295 0.05 -4.07 14.66
C ARG A 295 -1.28 -4.72 14.25
N LEU A 296 -1.69 -4.58 12.99
CA LEU A 296 -2.92 -5.20 12.51
C LEU A 296 -2.74 -6.72 12.41
N PRO A 297 -3.70 -7.55 12.87
CA PRO A 297 -3.56 -9.01 12.85
C PRO A 297 -3.23 -9.58 11.47
N SER A 298 -3.76 -8.96 10.39
CA SER A 298 -3.48 -9.36 9.00
C SER A 298 -2.04 -9.15 8.56
N LEU A 299 -1.33 -8.23 9.20
CA LEU A 299 0.06 -7.86 8.91
C LEU A 299 1.03 -8.34 9.99
N GLN A 300 0.52 -8.70 11.17
CA GLN A 300 1.31 -8.89 12.37
C GLN A 300 2.41 -9.93 12.14
N GLN A 301 2.09 -11.10 11.58
CA GLN A 301 3.07 -12.16 11.34
C GLN A 301 4.16 -11.69 10.35
N THR A 302 3.76 -11.24 9.16
CA THR A 302 4.65 -10.79 8.10
C THR A 302 5.57 -9.65 8.54
N VAL A 303 5.03 -8.63 9.22
CA VAL A 303 5.82 -7.44 9.57
C VAL A 303 6.59 -7.63 10.88
N SER A 304 6.11 -8.46 11.83
CA SER A 304 6.89 -8.79 13.04
C SER A 304 8.17 -9.52 12.71
N ASP A 305 8.13 -10.36 11.67
CA ASP A 305 9.30 -11.10 11.20
C ASP A 305 10.34 -10.16 10.54
N ASN A 306 9.94 -8.92 10.22
CA ASN A 306 10.75 -7.87 9.60
C ASN A 306 10.96 -6.66 10.55
N GLN A 307 11.47 -6.91 11.76
CA GLN A 307 11.69 -5.90 12.81
C GLN A 307 12.49 -4.66 12.35
N SER A 308 13.36 -4.81 11.34
CA SER A 308 14.11 -3.69 10.76
C SER A 308 13.21 -2.56 10.22
N ILE A 309 12.04 -2.89 9.66
CA ILE A 309 11.06 -1.89 9.23
C ILE A 309 10.55 -1.08 10.43
N VAL A 310 10.20 -1.77 11.52
CA VAL A 310 9.67 -1.14 12.74
C VAL A 310 10.69 -0.20 13.37
N ASP A 311 11.95 -0.62 13.39
CA ASP A 311 13.06 0.17 13.93
C ASP A 311 13.32 1.41 13.05
N ARG A 312 13.33 1.27 11.72
CA ARG A 312 13.47 2.39 10.77
C ARG A 312 12.33 3.40 10.91
N LEU A 313 11.08 2.96 10.95
CA LEU A 313 9.93 3.84 11.17
C LEU A 313 9.98 4.53 12.55
N SER A 314 10.49 3.87 13.58
CA SER A 314 10.64 4.46 14.92
C SER A 314 11.79 5.48 14.98
N ARG A 315 12.90 5.24 14.28
CA ARG A 315 14.00 6.20 14.10
C ARG A 315 13.54 7.41 13.28
N LEU A 316 12.83 7.18 12.19
CA LEU A 316 12.27 8.24 11.35
C LEU A 316 11.28 9.09 12.13
N GLY A 317 10.36 8.47 12.88
CA GLY A 317 9.40 9.19 13.71
C GLY A 317 10.06 10.10 14.75
N ARG A 318 11.16 9.64 15.37
CA ARG A 318 11.97 10.48 16.27
C ARG A 318 12.66 11.62 15.52
N PHE A 319 13.27 11.32 14.38
CA PHE A 319 13.96 12.31 13.56
C PHE A 319 13.03 13.43 13.08
N ILE A 320 11.81 13.10 12.66
CA ILE A 320 10.83 14.08 12.17
C ILE A 320 10.25 14.91 13.30
N ALA A 321 10.01 14.32 14.48
CA ALA A 321 9.47 15.00 15.65
C ALA A 321 10.43 16.04 16.26
N HIS A 322 11.75 15.88 16.08
CA HIS A 322 12.72 16.89 16.48
C HIS A 322 12.81 17.97 15.40
N HIS A 323 11.94 18.99 15.51
CA HIS A 323 12.01 20.17 14.66
C HIS A 323 13.24 21.01 15.04
N PRO A 324 14.03 21.54 14.09
CA PRO A 324 15.21 22.36 14.39
C PRO A 324 14.86 23.65 15.14
N GLY A 325 13.61 24.11 15.04
CA GLY A 325 13.09 25.28 15.77
C GLY A 325 12.72 25.01 17.23
N ASP A 326 12.65 23.74 17.66
CA ASP A 326 12.42 23.36 19.06
C ASP A 326 13.73 23.15 19.84
N ALA A 327 14.88 23.37 19.19
CA ALA A 327 16.22 23.14 19.76
C ALA A 327 16.74 24.31 20.64
N ASP A 328 15.88 25.23 21.09
CA ASP A 328 16.24 26.23 22.11
C ASP A 328 15.87 25.78 23.54
N SER A 329 15.49 24.50 23.72
CA SER A 329 15.28 23.92 25.04
C SER A 329 15.99 22.57 25.18
N ALA A 330 17.29 22.66 25.49
CA ALA A 330 18.06 21.73 26.28
C ALA A 330 17.54 20.27 26.35
N CYS A 331 17.90 19.47 25.35
CA CYS A 331 18.03 18.03 25.51
C CYS A 331 19.25 17.56 24.74
N ASP A 332 20.40 17.62 25.42
CA ASP A 332 21.58 16.82 25.13
C ASP A 332 21.18 15.35 24.98
N LEU A 333 21.27 14.82 23.76
CA LEU A 333 21.54 13.40 23.57
C LEU A 333 23.05 13.26 23.40
N SER A 334 23.76 13.35 24.53
CA SER A 334 25.11 12.82 24.66
C SER A 334 25.04 11.29 24.61
N ASP A 335 25.30 10.72 23.45
CA ASP A 335 26.00 9.43 23.40
C ASP A 335 27.49 9.78 23.22
N GLU A 336 28.22 9.63 24.33
CA GLU A 336 29.68 9.73 24.41
C GLU A 336 30.33 8.61 23.59
N GLU A 337 31.28 8.99 22.72
CA GLU A 337 32.60 8.36 22.52
C GLU A 337 33.23 8.96 21.25
N ASP A 338 33.95 10.08 21.40
CA ASP A 338 35.39 10.08 21.14
C ASP A 338 36.02 11.43 21.51
N THR A 339 37.22 11.30 22.07
CA THR A 339 37.98 12.23 22.89
C THR A 339 38.91 13.10 22.04
N ASP A 340 39.21 14.27 22.60
CA ASP A 340 40.41 15.10 22.41
C ASP A 340 40.62 15.80 21.04
N ASP A 341 40.37 17.10 21.01
CA ASP A 341 41.47 18.10 21.05
C ASP A 341 40.94 19.55 21.06
N GLU A 342 41.18 20.19 22.21
CA GLU A 342 41.63 21.57 22.48
C GLU A 342 41.19 22.76 21.59
N ASP A 343 40.59 23.73 22.30
CA ASP A 343 40.81 25.18 22.25
C ASP A 343 40.52 25.96 20.95
N ASN A 344 39.43 26.76 20.97
CA ASN A 344 39.65 28.21 20.98
C ASN A 344 38.47 29.04 21.51
N ASP A 345 38.89 30.15 22.09
CA ASP A 345 38.26 31.05 23.03
C ASP A 345 37.33 32.11 22.37
N CYS A 346 36.59 32.79 23.25
CA CYS A 346 35.56 33.81 23.02
C CYS A 346 35.91 34.97 22.05
N ASN A 347 34.90 35.54 21.36
CA ASN A 347 34.38 36.87 21.73
C ASN A 347 33.25 37.43 20.84
N SER A 348 32.39 38.19 21.51
CA SER A 348 31.34 39.07 21.02
C SER A 348 31.79 40.10 19.97
N THR A 349 30.92 40.43 19.01
CA THR A 349 30.57 41.85 18.77
C THR A 349 29.24 41.98 18.03
N LEU A 350 28.30 42.62 18.70
CA LEU A 350 27.17 43.33 18.10
C LEU A 350 27.69 44.33 17.06
N ASN A 351 27.05 44.37 15.89
CA ASN A 351 26.78 45.61 15.18
C ASN A 351 25.58 45.40 14.24
N GLY A 352 24.48 46.05 14.59
CA GLY A 352 23.34 46.21 13.71
C GLY A 352 23.65 47.22 12.62
N GLN A 353 23.21 46.92 11.41
CA GLN A 353 22.99 47.91 10.36
C GLN A 353 21.90 47.39 9.42
N ASP A 354 20.88 48.24 9.26
CA ASP A 354 19.69 48.07 8.45
C ASP A 354 20.02 47.73 6.99
N GLN A 355 19.62 46.53 6.55
CA GLN A 355 19.45 46.16 5.13
C GLN A 355 18.29 45.17 4.98
N ASP A 356 17.09 45.63 5.28
CA ASP A 356 15.85 44.92 4.94
C ASP A 356 15.51 45.20 3.48
N GLU A 357 16.13 44.46 2.54
CA GLU A 357 15.51 44.12 1.24
C GLU A 357 16.28 43.03 0.45
N GLU A 358 17.53 42.69 0.79
CA GLU A 358 18.28 41.55 0.19
C GLU A 358 18.29 40.26 1.03
N LEU A 359 17.86 40.30 2.30
CA LEU A 359 17.88 39.15 3.23
C LEU A 359 16.82 38.08 2.97
N SER A 360 15.80 38.33 2.13
CA SER A 360 14.70 37.38 1.90
C SER A 360 15.11 36.25 0.95
N ASN A 361 15.97 36.54 -0.03
CA ASN A 361 16.40 35.55 -1.01
C ASN A 361 17.45 34.59 -0.42
N ASP A 362 18.38 35.11 0.38
CA ASP A 362 19.38 34.30 1.10
C ASP A 362 18.76 33.44 2.20
N LYS A 363 17.74 33.93 2.90
CA LYS A 363 16.98 33.11 3.87
C LYS A 363 16.26 31.97 3.17
N ASN A 364 15.57 32.22 2.05
CA ASN A 364 14.85 31.17 1.32
C ASN A 364 15.78 30.10 0.72
N GLN A 365 16.95 30.49 0.20
CA GLN A 365 17.95 29.53 -0.30
C GLN A 365 18.53 28.66 0.82
N ASN A 366 18.77 29.25 2.00
CA ASN A 366 19.24 28.50 3.17
C ASN A 366 18.18 27.51 3.69
N THR A 367 16.90 27.92 3.75
CA THR A 367 15.80 27.03 4.16
C THR A 367 15.60 25.89 3.17
N HIS A 368 15.65 26.16 1.86
CA HIS A 368 15.50 25.12 0.83
C HIS A 368 16.67 24.11 0.86
N SER A 369 17.91 24.59 0.97
CA SER A 369 19.09 23.73 1.14
C SER A 369 19.01 22.86 2.40
N PHE A 370 18.47 23.41 3.49
CA PHE A 370 18.22 22.67 4.71
C PHE A 370 17.18 21.55 4.50
N MET A 371 16.07 21.84 3.81
CA MET A 371 15.01 20.86 3.54
C MET A 371 15.46 19.71 2.64
N ILE A 372 16.33 19.99 1.66
CA ILE A 372 16.97 18.95 0.85
C ILE A 372 17.79 18.02 1.74
N LYS A 373 18.68 18.55 2.60
CA LYS A 373 19.49 17.74 3.52
C LYS A 373 18.64 16.93 4.50
N ARG A 374 17.55 17.51 4.99
CA ARG A 374 16.60 16.84 5.88
C ARG A 374 15.90 15.69 5.17
N SER A 375 15.46 15.92 3.93
CA SER A 375 14.87 14.89 3.07
C SER A 375 15.86 13.74 2.81
N ASP A 376 17.10 14.04 2.44
CA ASP A 376 18.14 13.03 2.19
C ASP A 376 18.39 12.17 3.44
N LYS A 377 18.51 12.81 4.62
CA LYS A 377 18.68 12.09 5.89
C LYS A 377 17.46 11.24 6.24
N ALA A 378 16.24 11.73 6.01
CA ALA A 378 15.02 10.96 6.20
C ALA A 378 14.95 9.74 5.24
N GLN A 379 15.36 9.90 3.98
CA GLN A 379 15.44 8.80 3.00
C GLN A 379 16.47 7.74 3.44
N LEU A 380 17.65 8.15 3.92
CA LEU A 380 18.64 7.22 4.46
C LEU A 380 18.10 6.41 5.63
N ILE A 381 17.41 7.06 6.59
CA ILE A 381 16.78 6.37 7.72
C ILE A 381 15.71 5.39 7.23
N LEU A 382 14.84 5.81 6.30
CA LEU A 382 13.74 5.00 5.80
C LEU A 382 14.24 3.78 5.01
N ARG A 383 15.27 3.95 4.17
CA ARG A 383 15.89 2.87 3.39
C ARG A 383 16.85 2.01 4.23
N GLY A 384 17.37 2.52 5.34
CA GLY A 384 18.32 1.80 6.19
C GLY A 384 19.77 1.86 5.70
N LEU A 385 20.08 2.86 4.87
CA LEU A 385 21.40 3.10 4.26
C LEU A 385 22.34 3.81 5.23
#